data_AF-A0A933K0Z9-F1
#
_entry.id   AF-A0A933K0Z9-F1
#
_cell.length_a   1.000
_cell.length_b   1.000
_cell.length_c   1.000
_cell.angle_alpha   90.00
_cell.angle_beta   90.00
_cell.angle_gamma   90.00
#
_symmetry.space_group_name_H-M   'P 1'
#
loop_
_entity.id
_entity.type
_entity.pdbx_description
1 polymer ?
#
loop_
_entity_poly.entity_id
_entity_poly.type
_entity_poly.pdbx_seq_one_letter_code
_entity_poly.pdbx_strand_id
1 'polypeptide(L)'
;WQRYQLKSQSGQVLWDFSQYPTYAPTTLAFADDGQFYHAVRDPQMGWYRVVDRTGWSIHTTFQDPILGLSMTSRNEFHLVMLDSFSGVQVLRDRSGRTLHTFDRNVQVLNLRVRAGLATYVVRDSFFGRLVVRTIPVPSARARGQREAARVERFDRLHGR
;
A
#
# COMPACT_ATOMS: atom_id res chain seq x y z
N TRP A 1 -8.93 -24.34 -5.92
CA TRP A 1 -8.39 -23.50 -4.83
C TRP A 1 -6.91 -23.79 -4.68
N GLN A 2 -6.05 -22.77 -4.58
CA GLN A 2 -4.61 -22.90 -4.34
C GLN A 2 -4.28 -22.38 -2.94
N ARG A 3 -3.47 -23.14 -2.21
CA ARG A 3 -3.04 -22.82 -0.84
C ARG A 3 -1.68 -22.16 -0.86
N TYR A 4 -1.51 -21.13 -0.04
CA TYR A 4 -0.31 -20.34 0.08
C TYR A 4 0.08 -20.25 1.55
N GLN A 5 1.37 -20.36 1.82
CA GLN A 5 1.91 -20.31 3.18
C GLN A 5 3.04 -19.31 3.25
N LEU A 6 2.98 -18.43 4.25
CA LEU A 6 4.15 -17.69 4.69
C LEU A 6 4.84 -18.51 5.77
N LYS A 7 6.12 -18.83 5.56
CA LYS A 7 6.92 -19.57 6.52
C LYS A 7 8.05 -18.69 7.07
N SER A 8 8.37 -18.88 8.34
CA SER A 8 9.61 -18.35 8.91
C SER A 8 10.83 -19.03 8.26
N GLN A 9 12.02 -18.52 8.52
CA GLN A 9 13.27 -19.18 8.12
C GLN A 9 13.43 -20.56 8.77
N SER A 10 12.89 -20.76 9.97
CA SER A 10 12.86 -22.07 10.65
C SER A 10 11.83 -23.04 10.08
N GLY A 11 11.05 -22.64 9.06
CA GLY A 11 10.04 -23.49 8.42
C GLY A 11 8.67 -23.49 9.11
N GLN A 12 8.51 -22.77 10.21
CA GLN A 12 7.22 -22.61 10.89
C GLN A 12 6.24 -21.84 9.99
N VAL A 13 5.02 -22.36 9.85
CA VAL A 13 3.95 -21.65 9.14
C VAL A 13 3.51 -20.46 9.99
N LEU A 14 3.87 -19.25 9.55
CA LEU A 14 3.44 -17.99 10.15
C LEU A 14 2.05 -17.60 9.66
N TRP A 15 1.69 -18.04 8.46
CA TRP A 15 0.38 -17.74 7.88
C TRP A 15 -0.01 -18.71 6.78
N ASP A 16 -1.30 -18.96 6.63
CA ASP A 16 -1.87 -19.96 5.71
C ASP A 16 -3.23 -19.50 5.19
N PHE A 17 -3.40 -19.49 3.87
CA PHE A 17 -4.67 -19.14 3.23
C PHE A 17 -4.87 -19.90 1.92
N SER A 18 -6.14 -19.96 1.50
CA SER A 18 -6.53 -20.52 0.22
C SER A 18 -7.24 -19.45 -0.61
N GLN A 19 -6.89 -19.35 -1.88
CA GLN A 19 -7.52 -18.43 -2.82
C GLN A 19 -7.82 -19.13 -4.15
N TYR A 20 -8.63 -18.48 -4.97
CA TYR A 20 -8.87 -18.98 -6.32
C TYR A 20 -7.56 -18.96 -7.13
N PRO A 21 -7.22 -20.03 -7.88
CA PRO A 21 -5.88 -20.23 -8.45
C PRO A 21 -5.37 -19.09 -9.33
N THR A 22 -6.27 -18.31 -9.91
CA THR A 22 -5.94 -17.23 -10.83
C THR A 22 -5.54 -15.93 -10.16
N TYR A 23 -5.68 -15.79 -8.84
CA TYR A 23 -5.41 -14.55 -8.10
C TYR A 23 -4.03 -14.54 -7.44
N ALA A 24 -2.96 -15.00 -8.11
CA ALA A 24 -1.63 -15.05 -7.49
C ALA A 24 -1.24 -13.71 -6.80
N PRO A 25 -0.78 -13.74 -5.54
CA PRO A 25 -0.46 -12.51 -4.81
C PRO A 25 0.76 -11.83 -5.44
N THR A 26 0.66 -10.54 -5.70
CA THR A 26 1.76 -9.75 -6.29
C THR A 26 2.66 -9.14 -5.22
N THR A 27 2.08 -8.77 -4.08
CA THR A 27 2.78 -8.21 -2.92
C THR A 27 1.94 -8.41 -1.67
N LEU A 28 2.57 -8.29 -0.50
CA LEU A 28 1.97 -8.56 0.79
C LEU A 28 2.40 -7.54 1.85
N ALA A 29 1.56 -7.36 2.87
CA ALA A 29 1.86 -6.50 4.01
C ALA A 29 1.16 -6.99 5.28
N PHE A 30 1.87 -6.83 6.40
CA PHE A 30 1.28 -6.89 7.74
C PHE A 30 0.84 -5.49 8.16
N ALA A 31 -0.42 -5.37 8.57
CA ALA A 31 -0.96 -4.17 9.17
C ALA A 31 -0.65 -4.07 10.66
N ASP A 32 -0.84 -2.90 11.24
CA ASP A 32 -0.61 -2.68 12.68
C ASP A 32 -1.70 -3.36 13.54
N ASP A 33 -2.84 -3.73 12.95
CA ASP A 33 -3.90 -4.54 13.58
C ASP A 33 -3.56 -6.04 13.62
N GLY A 34 -2.35 -6.42 13.21
CA GLY A 34 -1.88 -7.81 13.17
C GLY A 34 -2.52 -8.63 12.04
N GLN A 35 -3.38 -8.03 11.22
CA GLN A 35 -3.95 -8.70 10.06
C GLN A 35 -2.98 -8.66 8.88
N PHE A 36 -3.12 -9.69 8.06
CA PHE A 36 -2.37 -9.85 6.83
C PHE A 36 -3.23 -9.44 5.63
N TYR A 37 -2.61 -8.71 4.72
CA TYR A 37 -3.23 -8.24 3.49
C TYR A 37 -2.31 -8.46 2.31
N HIS A 38 -2.89 -8.69 1.15
CA HIS A 38 -2.13 -8.84 -0.07
C HIS A 38 -2.84 -8.21 -1.25
N ALA A 39 -2.05 -7.87 -2.27
CA ALA A 39 -2.56 -7.42 -3.54
C ALA A 39 -2.66 -8.59 -4.52
N VAL A 40 -3.74 -8.64 -5.28
CA VAL A 40 -3.97 -9.65 -6.32
C VAL A 40 -4.39 -8.98 -7.62
N ARG A 41 -4.04 -9.58 -8.75
CA ARG A 41 -4.55 -9.17 -10.07
C ARG A 41 -5.76 -10.02 -10.42
N ASP A 42 -6.86 -9.38 -10.78
CA ASP A 42 -8.01 -10.04 -11.36
C ASP A 42 -7.68 -10.46 -12.81
N PRO A 43 -7.71 -11.76 -13.12
CA PRO A 43 -7.32 -12.28 -14.43
C PRO A 43 -8.33 -11.92 -15.53
N GLN A 44 -9.61 -11.72 -15.17
CA GLN A 44 -10.70 -11.47 -16.12
C GLN A 44 -10.80 -9.98 -16.41
N MET A 45 -10.77 -9.17 -15.36
CA MET A 45 -10.94 -7.71 -15.44
C MET A 45 -9.62 -6.97 -15.67
N GLY A 46 -8.49 -7.60 -15.37
CA GLY A 46 -7.16 -6.99 -15.45
C GLY A 46 -6.84 -6.00 -14.33
N TRP A 47 -7.78 -5.73 -13.42
CA TRP A 47 -7.60 -4.80 -12.31
C TRP A 47 -6.93 -5.46 -11.11
N TYR A 48 -6.28 -4.66 -10.28
CA TYR A 48 -5.68 -5.07 -9.03
C TYR A 48 -6.58 -4.73 -7.85
N ARG A 49 -6.57 -5.61 -6.84
CA ARG A 49 -7.34 -5.50 -5.61
C ARG A 49 -6.43 -5.69 -4.41
N VAL A 50 -6.76 -5.02 -3.31
CA VAL A 50 -6.23 -5.39 -1.99
C VAL A 50 -7.28 -6.25 -1.31
N VAL A 51 -6.86 -7.39 -0.78
CA VAL A 51 -7.73 -8.39 -0.16
C VAL A 51 -7.20 -8.77 1.22
N ASP A 52 -8.10 -9.19 2.10
CA ASP A 52 -7.75 -9.74 3.40
C ASP A 52 -7.57 -11.27 3.36
N ARG A 53 -7.33 -11.87 4.53
CA ARG A 53 -7.15 -13.33 4.68
C ARG A 53 -8.35 -14.18 4.23
N THR A 54 -9.54 -13.60 4.21
CA THR A 54 -10.77 -14.28 3.81
C THR A 54 -11.04 -14.17 2.31
N GLY A 55 -10.16 -13.48 1.57
CA GLY A 55 -10.33 -13.20 0.15
C GLY A 55 -11.32 -12.07 -0.13
N TRP A 56 -11.83 -11.40 0.91
CA TRP A 56 -12.72 -10.27 0.75
C TRP A 56 -11.94 -9.04 0.32
N SER A 57 -12.42 -8.40 -0.74
CA SER A 57 -11.80 -7.17 -1.24
C SER A 57 -12.07 -6.01 -0.30
N ILE A 58 -11.00 -5.31 0.03
CA ILE A 58 -11.03 -4.08 0.84
C ILE A 58 -10.99 -2.85 -0.07
N HIS A 59 -10.47 -3.02 -1.29
CA HIS A 59 -10.47 -2.01 -2.35
C HIS A 59 -10.34 -2.68 -3.71
N THR A 60 -11.18 -2.25 -4.66
CA THR A 60 -11.65 -3.15 -5.73
C THR A 60 -11.10 -2.88 -7.13
N THR A 61 -10.51 -1.71 -7.41
CA THR A 61 -10.23 -1.33 -8.82
C THR A 61 -9.01 -0.42 -9.00
N PHE A 62 -7.80 -0.98 -8.97
CA PHE A 62 -6.61 -0.31 -9.49
C PHE A 62 -6.28 -0.85 -10.88
N GLN A 63 -6.08 0.00 -11.89
CA GLN A 63 -5.73 -0.47 -13.25
C GLN A 63 -4.23 -0.72 -13.41
N ASP A 64 -3.42 0.08 -12.72
CA ASP A 64 -1.97 0.03 -12.76
C ASP A 64 -1.41 -1.12 -11.90
N PRO A 65 -0.30 -1.75 -12.31
CA PRO A 65 0.38 -2.78 -11.52
C PRO A 65 0.75 -2.33 -10.11
N ILE A 66 0.35 -3.12 -9.10
CA ILE A 66 0.78 -2.92 -7.70
C ILE A 66 2.11 -3.64 -7.49
N LEU A 67 3.15 -2.87 -7.19
CA LEU A 67 4.51 -3.35 -6.95
C LEU A 67 4.82 -3.49 -5.45
N GLY A 68 4.18 -2.68 -4.62
CA GLY A 68 4.40 -2.66 -3.17
C GLY A 68 3.14 -2.28 -2.43
N LEU A 69 2.96 -2.86 -1.25
CA LEU A 69 1.83 -2.60 -0.37
C LEU A 69 2.35 -2.24 1.02
N SER A 70 1.79 -1.19 1.61
CA SER A 70 2.00 -0.85 3.01
C SER A 70 0.67 -0.64 3.70
N MET A 71 0.45 -1.37 4.78
CA MET A 71 -0.79 -1.34 5.53
C MET A 71 -0.53 -0.75 6.92
N THR A 72 -1.32 0.26 7.30
CA THR A 72 -1.43 0.71 8.69
C THR A 72 -2.65 0.04 9.34
N SER A 73 -3.79 0.04 8.65
CA SER A 73 -5.01 -0.66 9.06
C SER A 73 -5.83 -1.06 7.84
N ARG A 74 -6.90 -1.86 8.01
CA ARG A 74 -7.88 -2.15 6.95
C ARG A 74 -8.31 -0.90 6.14
N ASN A 75 -8.45 0.24 6.81
CA ASN A 75 -8.94 1.48 6.21
C ASN A 75 -7.83 2.47 5.83
N GLU A 76 -6.57 2.16 6.11
CA GLU A 76 -5.44 3.03 5.86
C GLU A 76 -4.28 2.23 5.29
N PHE A 77 -4.10 2.34 3.98
CA PHE A 77 -3.04 1.68 3.25
C PHE A 77 -2.53 2.54 2.10
N HIS A 78 -1.34 2.17 1.65
CA HIS A 78 -0.57 2.87 0.64
C HIS A 78 0.00 1.85 -0.35
N LEU A 79 0.06 2.26 -1.61
CA LEU A 79 0.50 1.40 -2.70
C LEU A 79 1.66 2.05 -3.44
N VAL A 80 2.70 1.26 -3.72
CA VAL A 80 3.62 1.58 -4.81
C VAL A 80 3.05 0.95 -6.06
N MET A 81 2.78 1.77 -7.07
CA MET A 81 2.19 1.35 -8.32
C MET A 81 3.04 1.79 -9.50
N LEU A 82 3.06 1.01 -10.58
CA LEU A 82 3.65 1.43 -11.84
C LEU A 82 2.59 2.19 -12.64
N ASP A 83 2.71 3.50 -12.75
CA ASP A 83 1.83 4.28 -13.62
C ASP A 83 2.03 3.83 -15.08
N SER A 84 1.02 3.17 -15.64
CA SER A 84 1.11 2.55 -16.96
C SER A 84 1.26 3.58 -18.09
N PHE A 85 0.85 4.83 -17.87
CA PHE A 85 1.00 5.90 -18.85
C PHE A 85 2.45 6.42 -18.90
N SER A 86 3.02 6.72 -17.73
CA SER A 86 4.33 7.36 -17.65
C SER A 86 5.50 6.37 -17.49
N GLY A 87 5.20 5.12 -17.15
CA GLY A 87 6.19 4.10 -16.77
C GLY A 87 6.89 4.37 -15.44
N VAL A 88 6.40 5.35 -14.66
CA VAL A 88 7.04 5.79 -13.42
C VAL A 88 6.37 5.13 -12.22
N GLN A 89 7.14 4.83 -11.18
CA GLN A 89 6.57 4.37 -9.92
C GLN A 89 5.93 5.55 -9.19
N VAL A 90 4.76 5.33 -8.60
CA VAL A 90 4.02 6.30 -7.81
C VAL A 90 3.58 5.70 -6.48
N LEU A 91 3.62 6.52 -5.42
CA LEU A 91 3.00 6.20 -4.15
C LEU A 91 1.57 6.76 -4.15
N ARG A 92 0.58 5.89 -3.94
CA ARG A 92 -0.84 6.27 -3.87
C ARG A 92 -1.44 5.91 -2.51
N ASP A 93 -2.42 6.69 -2.05
CA ASP A 93 -3.27 6.30 -0.90
C ASP A 93 -4.41 5.37 -1.36
N ARG A 94 -5.20 4.88 -0.39
CA ARG A 94 -6.35 4.00 -0.65
C ARG A 94 -7.32 4.54 -1.70
N SER A 95 -7.46 5.87 -1.87
CA SER A 95 -8.40 6.47 -2.81
C SER A 95 -7.87 6.49 -4.25
N GLY A 96 -6.64 6.01 -4.47
CA GLY A 96 -5.93 6.11 -5.75
C GLY A 96 -5.23 7.44 -5.96
N ARG A 97 -5.29 8.37 -4.99
CA ARG A 97 -4.62 9.67 -5.08
C ARG A 97 -3.11 9.50 -4.98
N THR A 98 -2.38 10.05 -5.94
CA THR A 98 -0.91 10.13 -5.90
C THR A 98 -0.44 11.05 -4.79
N LEU A 99 0.44 10.53 -3.94
CA LEU A 99 1.07 11.22 -2.82
C LEU A 99 2.52 11.59 -3.14
N HIS A 100 3.17 10.78 -3.97
CA HIS A 100 4.55 10.99 -4.40
C HIS A 100 4.81 10.28 -5.73
N THR A 101 5.68 10.85 -6.55
CA THR A 101 6.19 10.25 -7.78
C THR A 101 7.66 9.98 -7.58
N PHE A 102 8.09 8.74 -7.79
CA PHE A 102 9.50 8.35 -7.65
C PHE A 102 10.29 8.68 -8.91
N ASP A 103 11.61 8.86 -8.78
CA ASP A 103 12.48 9.02 -9.95
C ASP A 103 12.46 7.76 -10.83
N ARG A 104 12.60 7.93 -12.15
CA ARG A 104 12.60 6.82 -13.13
C ARG A 104 13.71 5.79 -12.89
N ASN A 105 14.81 6.21 -12.27
CA ASN A 105 16.02 5.39 -12.06
C ASN A 105 16.07 4.76 -10.65
N VAL A 106 14.90 4.61 -10.02
CA VAL A 106 14.76 4.18 -8.64
C VAL A 106 13.76 3.05 -8.60
N GLN A 107 14.20 1.87 -8.16
CA GLN A 107 13.31 0.75 -7.88
C GLN A 107 12.96 0.71 -6.40
N VAL A 108 11.69 0.87 -6.05
CA VAL A 108 11.24 0.72 -4.66
C VAL A 108 11.12 -0.78 -4.34
N LEU A 109 11.93 -1.26 -3.39
CA LEU A 109 11.97 -2.67 -3.01
C LEU A 109 11.10 -2.99 -1.80
N ASN A 110 10.93 -2.02 -0.90
CA ASN A 110 10.11 -2.15 0.29
C ASN A 110 9.54 -0.79 0.68
N LEU A 111 8.29 -0.78 1.16
CA LEU A 111 7.60 0.42 1.61
C LEU A 111 7.00 0.18 3.00
N ARG A 112 7.36 1.04 3.95
CA ARG A 112 6.70 1.15 5.25
C ARG A 112 6.13 2.55 5.43
N VAL A 113 4.82 2.67 5.56
CA VAL A 113 4.15 3.93 5.91
C VAL A 113 3.66 3.86 7.34
N ARG A 114 4.15 4.76 8.20
CA ARG A 114 3.75 4.85 9.60
C ARG A 114 3.81 6.30 10.08
N ALA A 115 2.82 6.70 10.88
CA ALA A 115 2.79 8.02 11.51
C ALA A 115 2.98 9.20 10.52
N GLY A 116 2.44 9.08 9.31
CA GLY A 116 2.55 10.13 8.28
C GLY A 116 3.91 10.23 7.59
N LEU A 117 4.76 9.21 7.70
CA LEU A 117 6.02 9.09 6.99
C LEU A 117 6.03 7.81 6.15
N ALA A 118 6.44 7.91 4.88
CA ALA A 118 6.82 6.75 4.09
C ALA A 118 8.33 6.59 4.16
N THR A 119 8.77 5.46 4.70
CA THR A 119 10.15 4.99 4.64
C THR A 119 10.23 3.88 3.61
N TYR A 120 11.18 3.96 2.70
CA TYR A 120 11.29 3.00 1.61
C TYR A 120 12.76 2.74 1.25
N VAL A 121 13.02 1.49 0.85
CA VAL A 121 14.32 1.07 0.35
C VAL A 121 14.29 1.18 -1.16
N VAL A 122 15.26 1.90 -1.71
CA VAL A 122 15.43 2.01 -3.15
C VAL A 122 16.72 1.36 -3.59
N ARG A 123 16.68 0.72 -4.76
CA ARG A 123 17.86 0.40 -5.53
C ARG A 123 18.08 1.49 -6.57
N ASP A 124 19.17 2.23 -6.42
CA ASP A 124 19.61 3.18 -7.43
C ASP A 124 20.13 2.41 -8.65
N SER A 125 19.53 2.65 -9.81
CA SER A 125 19.86 1.93 -11.05
C SER A 125 21.26 2.23 -11.57
N PHE A 126 21.86 3.37 -11.24
CA PHE A 126 23.19 3.75 -11.75
C PHE A 126 24.32 3.10 -10.96
N PHE A 127 24.17 3.03 -9.64
CA PHE A 127 25.24 2.55 -8.76
C PHE A 127 24.95 1.19 -8.11
N GLY A 128 23.75 0.65 -8.32
CA GLY A 128 23.29 -0.59 -7.69
C GLY A 128 23.17 -0.51 -6.17
N ARG A 129 23.33 0.68 -5.58
CA ARG A 129 23.34 0.90 -4.12
C ARG A 129 21.92 0.86 -3.58
N LEU A 130 21.79 0.26 -2.39
CA LEU A 130 20.58 0.30 -1.60
C LEU A 130 20.60 1.54 -0.70
N VAL A 131 19.57 2.37 -0.82
CA VAL A 131 19.45 3.59 -0.02
C VAL A 131 18.07 3.60 0.66
N VAL A 132 18.05 3.96 1.94
CA VAL A 132 16.79 4.21 2.65
C VAL A 132 16.43 5.68 2.47
N ARG A 133 15.21 5.95 2.00
CA ARG A 133 14.66 7.30 1.89
C ARG A 133 13.40 7.43 2.73
N THR A 134 13.15 8.65 3.19
CA THR A 134 11.95 8.98 3.96
C THR A 134 11.32 10.23 3.38
N ILE A 135 10.00 10.19 3.18
CA ILE A 135 9.21 11.34 2.74
C ILE A 135 7.97 11.51 3.63
N PRO A 136 7.48 12.74 3.82
CA PRO A 136 6.20 12.97 4.46
C PRO A 136 5.05 12.45 3.60
N VAL A 137 4.08 11.80 4.22
CA VAL A 137 2.87 11.28 3.58
C VAL A 137 1.64 11.72 4.35
N PRO A 138 0.69 12.43 3.72
CA PRO A 138 -0.54 12.83 4.39
C PRO A 138 -1.41 11.60 4.75
N SER A 139 -1.41 11.20 6.02
CA SER A 139 -2.30 10.13 6.50
C SER A 139 -3.76 10.55 6.46
N ALA A 140 -4.67 9.59 6.30
CA ALA A 140 -6.11 9.84 6.40
C ALA A 140 -6.47 10.34 7.81
N ARG A 141 -5.80 9.79 8.84
CA ARG A 141 -5.95 10.23 10.24
C ARG A 141 -5.49 11.67 10.47
N ALA A 142 -4.32 12.06 9.96
CA ALA A 142 -3.86 13.44 10.09
C ALA A 142 -4.74 14.41 9.28
N ARG A 143 -5.31 13.97 8.15
CA ARG A 143 -6.34 14.73 7.42
C ARG A 143 -7.59 14.91 8.26
N GLY A 144 -8.17 13.84 8.80
CA GLY A 144 -9.36 13.90 9.65
C GLY A 144 -9.16 14.79 10.87
N GLN A 145 -7.98 14.76 11.49
CA GLN A 145 -7.64 15.67 12.60
C GLN A 145 -7.50 17.13 12.15
N ARG A 146 -6.87 17.39 11.00
CA ARG A 146 -6.76 18.75 10.45
C ARG A 146 -8.11 19.30 10.01
N GLU A 147 -8.98 18.45 9.48
CA GLU A 147 -10.31 18.81 9.01
C GLU A 147 -11.26 19.05 10.18
N ALA A 148 -11.26 18.18 11.20
CA ALA A 148 -11.96 18.41 12.46
C ALA A 148 -11.49 19.71 13.15
N ALA A 149 -10.18 19.94 13.24
CA ALA A 149 -9.63 21.17 13.81
C ALA A 149 -9.97 22.42 12.96
N ARG A 150 -10.09 22.27 11.64
CA ARG A 150 -10.51 23.35 10.74
C ARG A 150 -11.99 23.67 10.92
N VAL A 151 -12.85 22.65 11.02
CA VAL A 151 -14.28 22.79 11.29
C VAL A 151 -14.51 23.43 12.66
N GLU A 152 -13.84 22.92 13.70
CA GLU A 152 -13.92 23.48 15.06
C GLU A 152 -13.47 24.96 15.11
N ARG A 153 -12.43 25.32 14.34
CA ARG A 153 -11.99 26.71 14.22
C ARG A 153 -12.98 27.58 13.44
N PHE A 154 -13.61 27.04 12.40
CA PHE A 154 -14.64 27.72 11.62
C PHE A 154 -15.89 27.99 12.48
N ASP A 155 -16.37 26.99 13.23
CA ASP A 155 -17.52 27.13 14.12
C ASP A 155 -17.27 28.20 15.20
N ARG A 156 -16.05 28.19 15.78
CA ARG A 156 -15.61 29.24 16.72
C ARG A 156 -15.60 30.65 16.11
N LEU A 157 -15.26 30.80 14.83
CA LEU A 157 -15.21 32.09 14.15
C LEU A 157 -16.59 32.59 13.71
N HIS A 158 -17.57 31.69 13.57
CA HIS A 158 -18.90 32.00 13.05
C HIS A 158 -20.04 31.82 14.06
N GLY A 159 -19.72 31.61 15.35
CA GLY A 159 -20.68 31.69 16.45
C GLY A 159 -21.76 30.61 16.43
N ARG A 160 -21.41 29.39 15.99
CA ARG A 160 -22.23 28.19 16.18
C ARG A 160 -21.61 27.27 17.22
#